data_AF-D3J1Y8-F1
#
_entry.id   AF-D3J1Y8-F1
#
_cell.length_a   1.000
_cell.length_b   1.000
_cell.length_c   1.000
_cell.angle_alpha   90.00
_cell.angle_beta   90.00
_cell.angle_gamma   90.00
#
_symmetry.space_group_name_H-M   'P 1'
#
loop_
_entity.id
_entity.type
_entity.pdbx_description
1 polymer ?
#
loop_
_entity_poly.entity_id
_entity_poly.type
_entity_poly.pdbx_seq_one_letter_code
_entity_poly.pdbx_strand_id
1 'polypeptide(L)'
;DSAVYESMVRMAQDFNYRYMLVDGHGNFGSVDGDSAAAMRYTEARMSKISMEILRDITKDTIDYQDNYDGSEREPVVMPSRFPNLLVNGAAGIAVGMATNIPPHQLGEIIDGVLAVSENPDITIQELMEVIPGPDFPTAGQILGRSGIRKAYESGRGSITIRAKAEIEQTSSGKERIIVTEIPYQVNKA
;
A
#
# COMPACT_ATOMS: atom_id res chain seq x y z
N ASP A 1 8.09 21.22 7.04
CA ASP A 1 9.04 20.47 6.20
C ASP A 1 9.10 18.99 6.60
N SER A 2 9.34 18.64 7.86
CA SER A 2 9.43 17.23 8.32
C SER A 2 8.25 16.34 7.90
N ALA A 3 7.01 16.76 8.15
CA ALA A 3 5.82 15.96 7.80
C ALA A 3 5.72 15.66 6.29
N VAL A 4 6.13 16.61 5.43
CA VAL A 4 6.17 16.43 3.98
C VAL A 4 7.26 15.43 3.60
N TYR A 5 8.46 15.59 4.18
CA TYR A 5 9.59 14.71 3.93
C TYR A 5 9.32 13.27 4.39
N GLU A 6 8.80 13.08 5.60
CA GLU A 6 8.45 11.76 6.14
C GLU A 6 7.37 11.06 5.29
N SER A 7 6.38 11.82 4.79
CA SER A 7 5.37 11.29 3.88
C SER A 7 6.00 10.83 2.55
N MET A 8 6.90 11.63 1.98
CA MET A 8 7.67 11.26 0.78
C MET A 8 8.54 10.03 1.01
N VAL A 9 9.23 9.96 2.16
CA VAL A 9 10.06 8.82 2.55
C VAL A 9 9.24 7.54 2.60
N ARG A 10 8.05 7.56 3.21
CA ARG A 10 7.17 6.38 3.27
C ARG A 10 6.74 5.91 1.88
N MET A 11 6.49 6.83 0.95
CA MET A 11 6.15 6.50 -0.44
C MET A 11 7.32 5.88 -1.25
N ALA A 12 8.54 5.94 -0.71
CA ALA A 12 9.76 5.38 -1.29
C ALA A 12 10.25 4.10 -0.58
N GLN A 13 9.49 3.58 0.38
CA GLN A 13 9.84 2.37 1.14
C GLN A 13 9.03 1.18 0.63
N ASP A 14 9.72 0.18 0.10
CA ASP A 14 9.13 -1.03 -0.50
C ASP A 14 8.42 -1.92 0.53
N PHE A 15 8.80 -1.85 1.81
CA PHE A 15 8.13 -2.52 2.92
C PHE A 15 6.87 -1.79 3.42
N ASN A 16 6.64 -0.54 2.99
CA ASN A 16 5.46 0.25 3.36
C ASN A 16 4.45 0.34 2.21
N TYR A 17 4.90 0.68 1.00
CA TYR A 17 4.07 0.81 -0.20
C TYR A 17 4.24 -0.42 -1.09
N ARG A 18 3.13 -1.09 -1.42
CA ARG A 18 3.15 -2.26 -2.30
C ARG A 18 3.64 -1.94 -3.71
N TYR A 19 3.36 -0.72 -4.18
CA TYR A 19 3.86 -0.12 -5.40
C TYR A 19 4.32 1.30 -5.10
N MET A 20 5.62 1.47 -4.83
CA MET A 20 6.24 2.74 -4.45
C MET A 20 5.92 3.86 -5.46
N LEU A 21 5.55 5.03 -4.94
CA LEU A 21 5.25 6.22 -5.75
C LEU A 21 6.48 7.13 -5.93
N VAL A 22 7.49 6.94 -5.09
CA VAL A 22 8.74 7.71 -5.11
C VAL A 22 9.90 6.75 -5.32
N ASP A 23 10.84 7.13 -6.18
CA ASP A 23 12.14 6.49 -6.37
C ASP A 23 13.19 7.33 -5.65
N GLY A 24 13.69 6.81 -4.53
CA GLY A 24 14.61 7.50 -3.63
C GLY A 24 16.06 7.02 -3.79
N HIS A 25 17.02 7.94 -3.69
CA HIS A 25 18.45 7.66 -3.66
C HIS A 25 19.07 8.15 -2.35
N GLY A 26 19.79 7.26 -1.67
CA GLY A 26 20.32 7.47 -0.32
C GLY A 26 19.67 6.54 0.71
N ASN A 27 19.81 6.86 2.00
CA ASN A 27 19.18 6.08 3.07
C ASN A 27 17.74 6.55 3.32
N PHE A 28 16.76 5.73 2.92
CA PHE A 28 15.33 5.95 3.13
C PHE A 28 14.75 5.14 4.32
N GLY A 29 15.60 4.65 5.22
CA GLY A 29 15.20 3.85 6.38
C GLY A 29 15.12 2.35 6.09
N SER A 30 14.75 1.58 7.11
CA SER A 30 14.75 0.12 7.04
C SER A 30 13.51 -0.48 7.73
N VAL A 31 13.25 -1.76 7.46
CA VAL A 31 12.22 -2.54 8.16
C VAL A 31 12.55 -2.77 9.66
N ASP A 32 13.78 -2.46 10.08
CA ASP A 32 14.25 -2.57 11.46
C ASP A 32 13.90 -1.31 12.28
N GLY A 33 13.20 -0.36 11.65
CA GLY A 33 12.77 0.90 12.25
C GLY A 33 13.82 2.00 12.22
N ASP A 34 14.90 1.82 11.46
CA ASP A 34 15.85 2.90 11.22
C ASP A 34 15.18 4.02 10.43
N SER A 35 15.30 5.24 10.93
CA SER A 35 14.83 6.43 10.22
C SER A 35 15.65 6.68 8.95
N ALA A 36 15.02 7.32 7.97
CA ALA A 36 15.73 7.86 6.81
C ALA A 36 16.78 8.90 7.23
N ALA A 37 17.78 9.08 6.38
CA ALA A 37 18.71 10.20 6.52
C ALA A 37 17.97 11.54 6.44
N ALA A 38 18.60 12.62 6.92
CA ALA A 38 18.03 13.96 6.78
C ALA A 38 17.90 14.34 5.29
N MET A 39 16.87 15.12 4.94
CA MET A 39 16.50 15.47 3.55
C MET A 39 17.65 16.06 2.70
N ARG A 40 18.67 16.65 3.33
CA ARG A 40 19.86 17.19 2.66
C ARG A 40 20.83 16.13 2.12
N TYR A 41 20.62 14.85 2.46
CA TYR A 41 21.46 13.72 2.07
C TYR A 41 20.74 12.74 1.13
N THR A 42 19.49 13.02 0.79
CA THR A 42 18.66 12.14 -0.03
C THR A 42 18.22 12.86 -1.29
N GLU A 43 18.10 12.13 -2.39
CA GLU A 43 17.48 12.60 -3.63
C GLU A 43 16.25 11.76 -3.91
N ALA A 44 15.26 12.32 -4.60
CA ALA A 44 14.05 11.60 -4.95
C ALA A 44 13.48 12.07 -6.30
N ARG A 45 12.79 11.15 -6.97
CA ARG A 45 11.99 11.44 -8.16
C ARG A 45 10.72 10.59 -8.14
N MET A 46 9.79 10.87 -9.05
CA MET A 46 8.63 10.00 -9.22
C MET A 46 9.04 8.62 -9.73
N SER A 47 8.44 7.58 -9.16
CA SER A 47 8.55 6.24 -9.73
C SER A 47 7.80 6.18 -11.08
N LYS A 48 8.09 5.16 -11.90
CA LYS A 48 7.41 5.01 -13.20
C LYS A 48 5.89 4.90 -13.07
N ILE A 49 5.39 4.21 -12.05
CA ILE A 49 3.95 4.02 -11.84
C ILE A 49 3.24 5.32 -11.42
N SER A 50 3.94 6.26 -10.77
CA SER A 50 3.38 7.58 -10.45
C SER A 50 3.05 8.40 -11.68
N MET A 51 3.69 8.13 -12.82
CA MET A 51 3.31 8.75 -14.09
C MET A 51 1.88 8.37 -14.50
N GLU A 52 1.36 7.20 -14.09
CA GLU A 52 -0.03 6.81 -14.31
C GLU A 52 -1.01 7.59 -13.41
N ILE A 53 -0.57 8.07 -12.25
CA ILE A 53 -1.38 8.94 -11.39
C ILE A 53 -1.57 10.31 -12.04
N LEU A 54 -0.52 10.85 -12.65
CA LEU A 54 -0.50 12.19 -13.25
C LEU A 54 -0.83 12.20 -14.74
N ARG A 55 -1.00 11.04 -15.37
CA ARG A 55 -1.23 10.95 -16.82
C ARG A 55 -2.48 11.76 -17.20
N ASP A 56 -2.31 12.64 -18.18
CA ASP A 56 -3.32 13.56 -18.71
C ASP A 56 -3.76 14.71 -17.79
N ILE A 57 -3.05 14.96 -16.68
CA ILE A 57 -3.41 16.04 -15.74
C ILE A 57 -3.51 17.44 -16.39
N THR A 58 -2.80 17.68 -17.50
CA THR A 58 -2.83 18.95 -18.25
C THR A 58 -3.90 19.01 -19.34
N LYS A 59 -4.79 18.01 -19.44
CA LYS A 59 -5.83 17.91 -20.48
C LYS A 59 -7.24 18.19 -19.95
N ASP A 60 -7.35 19.01 -18.91
CA ASP A 60 -8.63 19.41 -18.30
C ASP A 60 -9.50 18.21 -17.87
N THR A 61 -8.84 17.19 -17.30
CA THR A 61 -9.51 15.94 -16.86
C THR A 61 -9.98 15.96 -15.42
N ILE A 62 -9.54 16.95 -14.64
CA ILE A 62 -9.80 17.09 -13.21
C ILE A 62 -9.98 18.56 -12.85
N ASP A 63 -10.67 18.82 -11.75
CA ASP A 63 -10.84 20.17 -11.21
C ASP A 63 -9.60 20.65 -10.46
N TYR A 64 -9.35 21.95 -10.55
CA TYR A 64 -8.31 22.66 -9.82
C TYR A 64 -8.93 23.68 -8.86
N GLN A 65 -8.28 23.87 -7.71
CA GLN A 65 -8.61 24.92 -6.75
C GLN A 65 -7.39 25.81 -6.52
N ASP A 66 -7.62 27.00 -5.94
CA ASP A 66 -6.52 27.85 -5.48
C ASP A 66 -5.84 27.22 -4.27
N ASN A 67 -4.52 27.39 -4.14
CA ASN A 67 -3.76 26.94 -2.98
C ASN A 67 -4.06 27.82 -1.74
N TYR A 68 -3.42 27.50 -0.61
CA TYR A 68 -3.74 28.12 0.70
C TYR A 68 -3.60 29.66 0.76
N ASP A 69 -2.76 30.27 -0.09
CA ASP A 69 -2.55 31.73 -0.16
C ASP A 69 -3.05 32.36 -1.46
N GLY A 70 -3.67 31.58 -2.35
CA GLY A 70 -4.23 32.03 -3.62
C GLY A 70 -3.21 32.41 -4.70
N SER A 71 -1.93 32.08 -4.52
CA SER A 71 -0.87 32.41 -5.48
C SER A 71 -0.72 31.39 -6.61
N GLU A 72 -1.10 30.13 -6.36
CA GLU A 72 -0.96 29.00 -7.28
C GLU A 72 -2.26 28.18 -7.33
N ARG A 73 -2.39 27.30 -8.34
CA ARG A 73 -3.49 26.34 -8.42
C ARG A 73 -3.02 24.91 -8.18
N GLU A 74 -3.81 24.15 -7.44
CA GLU A 74 -3.54 22.74 -7.12
C GLU A 74 -4.72 21.83 -7.54
N PRO A 75 -4.45 20.58 -7.94
CA PRO A 75 -5.50 19.64 -8.30
C PRO A 75 -6.29 19.21 -7.06
N VAL A 76 -7.63 19.18 -7.16
CA VAL A 76 -8.50 18.66 -6.08
C VAL A 76 -8.36 17.13 -5.96
N VAL A 77 -8.14 16.46 -7.10
CA VAL A 77 -7.91 15.02 -7.21
C VAL A 77 -6.94 14.76 -8.37
N MET A 78 -6.23 13.62 -8.32
CA MET A 78 -5.37 13.20 -9.42
C MET A 78 -6.14 12.33 -10.43
N PRO A 79 -5.79 12.34 -11.73
CA PRO A 79 -6.41 11.46 -12.73
C PRO A 79 -6.40 9.96 -12.38
N SER A 80 -5.35 9.48 -11.69
CA SER A 80 -5.25 8.13 -11.12
C SER A 80 -5.66 7.00 -12.08
N ARG A 81 -4.87 6.77 -13.13
CA ARG A 81 -5.14 5.74 -14.16
C ARG A 81 -5.00 4.28 -13.68
N PHE A 82 -4.70 4.08 -12.40
CA PHE A 82 -4.83 2.78 -11.73
C PHE A 82 -5.51 2.97 -10.36
N PRO A 83 -6.12 1.91 -9.81
CA PRO A 83 -6.91 1.97 -8.57
C PRO A 83 -6.03 2.04 -7.30
N ASN A 84 -5.30 3.15 -7.14
CA ASN A 84 -4.26 3.33 -6.11
C ASN A 84 -4.75 3.11 -4.67
N LEU A 85 -6.01 3.47 -4.35
CA LEU A 85 -6.57 3.34 -3.01
C LEU A 85 -6.50 1.89 -2.48
N LEU A 86 -6.89 0.91 -3.29
CA LEU A 86 -6.84 -0.50 -2.90
C LEU A 86 -5.43 -1.08 -3.08
N VAL A 87 -4.73 -0.65 -4.13
CA VAL A 87 -3.40 -1.16 -4.48
C VAL A 87 -2.37 -0.85 -3.40
N ASN A 88 -2.28 0.40 -2.95
CA ASN A 88 -1.34 0.81 -1.91
C ASN A 88 -1.95 0.88 -0.50
N GLY A 89 -3.28 0.80 -0.39
CA GLY A 89 -3.97 0.91 0.88
C GLY A 89 -3.98 2.34 1.43
N ALA A 90 -4.52 2.50 2.63
CA ALA A 90 -4.55 3.77 3.36
C ALA A 90 -4.70 3.51 4.85
N ALA A 91 -3.91 4.21 5.67
CA ALA A 91 -4.06 4.20 7.12
C ALA A 91 -4.07 5.64 7.64
N GLY A 92 -5.01 5.96 8.52
CA GLY A 92 -5.14 7.32 9.03
C GLY A 92 -6.09 7.41 10.21
N ILE A 93 -5.75 8.27 11.17
CA ILE A 93 -6.56 8.57 12.34
C ILE A 93 -7.00 10.02 12.21
N ALA A 94 -8.31 10.25 12.23
CA ALA A 94 -8.92 11.57 12.22
C ALA A 94 -9.67 11.80 13.53
N VAL A 95 -10.49 12.85 13.60
CA VAL A 95 -11.32 13.14 14.77
C VAL A 95 -12.64 12.37 14.66
N GLY A 96 -12.86 11.42 15.56
CA GLY A 96 -14.09 10.61 15.61
C GLY A 96 -14.15 9.45 14.60
N MET A 97 -13.12 9.27 13.77
CA MET A 97 -13.03 8.20 12.78
C MET A 97 -11.58 7.79 12.50
N ALA A 98 -11.40 6.60 11.96
CA ALA A 98 -10.10 6.10 11.50
C ALA A 98 -10.30 5.19 10.27
N THR A 99 -9.28 5.11 9.43
CA THR A 99 -9.22 4.23 8.26
C THR A 99 -8.03 3.29 8.34
N ASN A 100 -8.21 2.06 7.87
CA ASN A 100 -7.14 1.08 7.72
C ASN A 100 -7.51 0.11 6.59
N ILE A 101 -7.07 0.45 5.38
CA ILE A 101 -7.27 -0.31 4.15
C ILE A 101 -5.93 -0.97 3.80
N PRO A 102 -5.85 -2.30 3.75
CA PRO A 102 -4.61 -2.99 3.41
C PRO A 102 -4.32 -2.90 1.89
N PRO A 103 -3.05 -3.02 1.49
CA PRO A 103 -2.66 -3.06 0.08
C PRO A 103 -3.13 -4.35 -0.62
N HIS A 104 -3.24 -4.28 -1.94
CA HIS A 104 -3.67 -5.38 -2.81
C HIS A 104 -2.79 -5.45 -4.06
N GLN A 105 -2.85 -6.59 -4.73
CA GLN A 105 -2.10 -6.83 -5.95
C GLN A 105 -2.72 -6.03 -7.12
N LEU A 106 -1.89 -5.32 -7.90
CA LEU A 106 -2.35 -4.39 -8.94
C LEU A 106 -3.20 -5.05 -10.04
N GLY A 107 -2.74 -6.19 -10.57
CA GLY A 107 -3.45 -6.98 -11.56
C GLY A 107 -4.79 -7.49 -11.05
N GLU A 108 -4.85 -8.06 -9.84
CA GLU A 108 -6.09 -8.54 -9.22
C GLU A 108 -7.13 -7.42 -9.08
N ILE A 109 -6.71 -6.22 -8.63
CA ILE A 109 -7.63 -5.08 -8.55
C ILE A 109 -8.06 -4.60 -9.94
N ILE A 110 -7.16 -4.58 -10.94
CA ILE A 110 -7.53 -4.23 -12.33
C ILE A 110 -8.55 -5.25 -12.88
N ASP A 111 -8.31 -6.54 -12.68
CA ASP A 111 -9.22 -7.61 -13.11
C ASP A 111 -10.59 -7.48 -12.42
N GLY A 112 -10.62 -7.12 -11.13
CA GLY A 112 -11.86 -6.81 -10.43
C GLY A 112 -12.58 -5.57 -10.97
N VAL A 113 -11.86 -4.50 -11.31
CA VAL A 113 -12.46 -3.31 -11.95
C VAL A 113 -13.06 -3.67 -13.32
N LEU A 114 -12.35 -4.47 -14.11
CA LEU A 114 -12.85 -4.95 -15.40
C LEU A 114 -14.09 -5.83 -15.22
N ALA A 115 -14.08 -6.75 -14.25
CA ALA A 115 -15.23 -7.61 -13.95
C ALA A 115 -16.49 -6.79 -13.56
N VAL A 116 -16.35 -5.75 -12.73
CA VAL A 116 -17.47 -4.83 -12.41
C VAL A 116 -17.93 -4.06 -13.65
N SER A 117 -17.00 -3.67 -14.54
CA SER A 117 -17.35 -2.93 -15.75
C SER A 117 -18.16 -3.75 -16.76
N GLU A 118 -17.92 -5.07 -16.80
CA GLU A 118 -18.64 -6.01 -17.66
C GLU A 118 -19.96 -6.49 -17.03
N ASN A 119 -19.97 -6.65 -15.71
CA ASN A 119 -21.14 -7.04 -14.94
C ASN A 119 -21.35 -6.12 -13.72
N PRO A 120 -22.19 -5.07 -13.84
CA PRO A 120 -22.48 -4.16 -12.73
C PRO A 120 -23.17 -4.82 -11.53
N ASP A 121 -23.83 -5.97 -11.73
CA ASP A 121 -24.53 -6.73 -10.68
C ASP A 121 -23.64 -7.81 -10.04
N ILE A 122 -22.33 -7.83 -10.36
CA ILE A 122 -21.39 -8.80 -9.81
C ILE A 122 -21.38 -8.75 -8.29
N THR A 123 -21.49 -9.92 -7.66
CA THR A 123 -21.50 -10.04 -6.21
C THR A 123 -20.09 -9.94 -5.64
N ILE A 124 -19.98 -9.58 -4.36
CA ILE A 124 -18.69 -9.63 -3.64
C ILE A 124 -18.08 -11.04 -3.68
N GLN A 125 -18.90 -12.09 -3.68
CA GLN A 125 -18.39 -13.47 -3.72
C GLN A 125 -17.72 -13.79 -5.05
N GLU A 126 -18.30 -13.34 -6.16
CA GLU A 126 -17.71 -13.47 -7.50
C GLU A 126 -16.46 -12.58 -7.64
N LEU A 127 -16.49 -11.35 -7.11
CA LEU A 127 -15.30 -10.48 -7.10
C LEU A 127 -14.14 -11.09 -6.30
N MET A 128 -14.43 -11.85 -5.25
CA MET A 128 -13.40 -12.53 -4.47
C MET A 128 -12.72 -13.69 -5.20
N GLU A 129 -13.25 -14.14 -6.34
CA GLU A 129 -12.57 -15.11 -7.21
C GLU A 129 -11.39 -14.47 -7.94
N VAL A 130 -11.49 -13.17 -8.26
CA VAL A 130 -10.43 -12.39 -8.94
C VAL A 130 -9.62 -11.50 -8.00
N ILE A 131 -10.18 -11.12 -6.84
CA ILE A 131 -9.50 -10.42 -5.75
C ILE A 131 -9.56 -11.29 -4.49
N PRO A 132 -8.63 -12.25 -4.32
CA PRO A 132 -8.70 -13.25 -3.26
C PRO A 132 -8.51 -12.66 -1.85
N GLY A 133 -7.84 -11.51 -1.74
CA GLY A 133 -7.51 -10.87 -0.48
C GLY A 133 -6.43 -9.79 -0.61
N PRO A 134 -6.00 -9.22 0.53
CA PRO A 134 -4.86 -8.31 0.56
C PRO A 134 -3.53 -8.96 0.14
N ASP A 135 -2.63 -8.16 -0.43
CA ASP A 135 -1.27 -8.54 -0.81
C ASP A 135 -0.27 -7.55 -0.19
N PHE A 136 0.38 -7.97 0.88
CA PHE A 136 1.25 -7.11 1.67
C PHE A 136 2.67 -7.02 1.06
N PRO A 137 3.32 -5.84 1.07
CA PRO A 137 4.69 -5.69 0.60
C PRO A 137 5.70 -6.55 1.38
N THR A 138 5.43 -6.84 2.66
CA THR A 138 6.27 -7.70 3.51
C THR A 138 5.92 -9.19 3.39
N ALA A 139 5.04 -9.55 2.45
CA ALA A 139 4.48 -10.89 2.30
C ALA A 139 3.83 -11.39 3.61
N GLY A 140 4.23 -12.56 4.09
CA GLY A 140 3.65 -13.21 5.25
C GLY A 140 2.44 -14.08 4.88
N GLN A 141 1.79 -14.63 5.90
CA GLN A 141 0.69 -15.57 5.74
C GLN A 141 -0.60 -15.02 6.33
N ILE A 142 -1.64 -14.87 5.51
CA ILE A 142 -2.98 -14.57 6.00
C ILE A 142 -3.66 -15.87 6.47
N LEU A 143 -4.16 -15.87 7.70
CA LEU A 143 -4.84 -17.02 8.28
C LEU A 143 -6.35 -16.93 8.09
N GLY A 144 -6.88 -17.78 7.21
CA GLY A 144 -8.31 -17.88 6.92
C GLY A 144 -8.84 -16.77 6.01
N ARG A 145 -10.09 -16.94 5.56
CA ARG A 145 -10.73 -16.05 4.58
C ARG A 145 -11.98 -15.33 5.10
N SER A 146 -12.51 -15.74 6.25
CA SER A 146 -13.73 -15.16 6.83
C SER A 146 -13.58 -13.67 7.14
N GLY A 147 -12.41 -13.26 7.65
CA GLY A 147 -12.07 -11.86 7.91
C GLY A 147 -12.05 -11.00 6.65
N ILE A 148 -11.49 -11.53 5.56
CA ILE A 148 -11.43 -10.87 4.25
C ILE A 148 -12.85 -10.67 3.71
N ARG A 149 -13.66 -11.74 3.64
CA ARG A 149 -15.05 -11.66 3.15
C ARG A 149 -15.84 -10.58 3.91
N LYS A 150 -15.79 -10.61 5.24
CA LYS A 150 -16.50 -9.64 6.08
C LYS A 150 -16.01 -8.21 5.83
N ALA A 151 -14.71 -8.02 5.65
CA ALA A 151 -14.13 -6.72 5.33
C ALA A 151 -14.63 -6.18 3.98
N TYR A 152 -14.70 -7.02 2.95
CA TYR A 152 -15.19 -6.60 1.62
C TYR A 152 -16.70 -6.33 1.60
N GLU A 153 -17.50 -7.11 2.33
CA GLU A 153 -18.95 -6.92 2.39
C GLU A 153 -19.38 -5.69 3.21
N SER A 154 -18.62 -5.35 4.27
CA SER A 154 -19.05 -4.35 5.27
C SER A 154 -18.10 -3.17 5.47
N GLY A 155 -16.95 -3.17 4.80
CA GLY A 155 -15.85 -2.23 5.05
C GLY A 155 -15.13 -2.46 6.38
N ARG A 156 -15.50 -3.50 7.17
CA ARG A 156 -14.91 -3.80 8.47
C ARG A 156 -14.69 -5.30 8.66
N GLY A 157 -13.45 -5.69 8.94
CA GLY A 157 -13.11 -7.08 9.25
C GLY A 157 -11.78 -7.16 9.99
N SER A 158 -11.49 -8.33 10.54
CA SER A 158 -10.23 -8.62 11.21
C SER A 158 -9.53 -9.76 10.47
N ILE A 159 -8.30 -9.52 10.08
CA ILE A 159 -7.47 -10.48 9.34
C ILE A 159 -6.25 -10.76 10.21
N THR A 160 -5.92 -12.04 10.40
CA THR A 160 -4.71 -12.42 11.13
C THR A 160 -3.58 -12.67 10.14
N ILE A 161 -2.48 -11.95 10.32
CA ILE A 161 -1.26 -12.11 9.52
C ILE A 161 -0.20 -12.79 10.41
N ARG A 162 0.42 -13.84 9.90
CA ARG A 162 1.45 -14.63 10.57
C ARG A 162 2.77 -14.52 9.81
N ALA A 163 3.87 -14.45 10.56
CA ALA A 163 5.21 -14.60 9.99
C ALA A 163 5.37 -15.97 9.31
N LYS A 164 6.07 -16.00 8.18
CA LYS A 164 6.44 -17.28 7.56
C LYS A 164 7.70 -17.78 8.22
N ALA A 165 7.61 -18.96 8.82
CA ALA A 165 8.70 -19.57 9.54
C ALA A 165 8.83 -21.05 9.18
N GLU A 166 10.06 -21.53 9.14
CA GLU A 166 10.40 -22.95 8.97
C GLU A 166 11.23 -23.44 10.16
N ILE A 167 11.15 -24.73 10.45
CA ILE A 167 11.91 -25.39 11.51
C ILE A 167 12.97 -26.25 10.83
N GLU A 168 14.24 -25.90 11.03
CA GLU A 168 15.38 -26.67 10.55
C GLU A 168 16.02 -27.45 11.69
N GLN A 169 16.45 -28.67 11.39
CA GLN A 169 17.27 -29.45 12.31
C GLN A 169 18.76 -29.24 12.00
N THR A 170 19.51 -28.75 12.97
CA THR A 170 20.96 -28.55 12.82
C THR A 170 21.71 -29.87 12.82
N SER A 171 22.96 -29.88 12.35
CA SER A 171 23.86 -31.05 12.40
C SER A 171 24.09 -31.61 13.81
N SER A 172 23.85 -30.80 14.85
CA SER A 172 23.91 -31.22 16.26
C SER A 172 22.63 -31.88 16.79
N GLY A 173 21.59 -32.01 15.95
CA GLY A 173 20.27 -32.51 16.34
C GLY A 173 19.34 -31.47 16.97
N LYS A 174 19.83 -30.27 17.29
CA LYS A 174 19.02 -29.16 17.83
C LYS A 174 18.15 -28.51 16.75
N GLU A 175 16.94 -28.11 17.12
CA GLU A 175 16.02 -27.37 16.26
C GLU A 175 16.37 -25.86 16.20
N ARG A 176 16.09 -25.23 15.06
CA ARG A 176 16.22 -23.80 14.81
C ARG A 176 14.99 -23.32 14.05
N ILE A 177 14.40 -22.22 14.49
CA ILE A 177 13.31 -21.55 13.75
C ILE A 177 13.92 -20.47 12.88
N ILE A 178 13.60 -20.46 11.59
CA ILE A 178 14.01 -19.44 10.62
C ILE A 178 12.77 -18.70 10.15
N VAL A 179 12.71 -17.39 10.40
CA VAL A 179 11.64 -16.51 9.93
C VAL A 179 12.11 -15.81 8.67
N THR A 180 11.37 -15.96 7.57
CA THR A 180 11.73 -15.40 6.25
C THR A 180 10.84 -14.23 5.84
N GLU A 181 9.62 -14.14 6.38
CA GLU A 181 8.66 -13.06 6.10
C GLU A 181 7.97 -12.65 7.40
N ILE A 182 7.73 -11.34 7.59
CA ILE A 182 7.10 -10.79 8.81
C ILE A 182 5.76 -10.11 8.48
N PRO A 183 4.84 -10.00 9.44
CA PRO A 183 3.58 -9.30 9.22
C PRO A 183 3.79 -7.83 8.84
N TYR A 184 2.83 -7.28 8.08
CA TYR A 184 2.86 -5.88 7.65
C TYR A 184 2.86 -4.91 8.83
N GLN A 185 3.66 -3.83 8.73
CA GLN A 185 3.86 -2.82 9.77
C GLN A 185 4.44 -3.33 11.10
N VAL A 186 5.12 -4.48 11.09
CA VAL A 186 5.89 -4.98 12.25
C VAL A 186 7.35 -4.61 12.08
N ASN A 187 7.96 -4.04 13.13
CA ASN A 187 9.40 -3.82 13.20
C ASN A 187 10.12 -5.16 13.44
N LYS A 188 11.17 -5.44 12.67
CA LYS A 188 11.98 -6.67 12.77
C LYS A 188 12.88 -6.74 14.02
N ALA A 189 13.31 -5.59 14.54
CA ALA A 189 14.31 -5.48 15.61
C ALA A 189 13.82 -5.92 16.99
#